data_AF-A0A402AWC1-F1
#
_entry.id   AF-A0A402AWC1-F1
#
_cell.length_a   1.000
_cell.length_b   1.000
_cell.length_c   1.000
_cell.angle_alpha   90.00
_cell.angle_beta   90.00
_cell.angle_gamma   90.00
#
_symmetry.space_group_name_H-M   'P 1'
#
loop_
_entity.id
_entity.type
_entity.pdbx_description
1 polymer ?
#
loop_
_entity_poly.entity_id
_entity_poly.type
_entity_poly.pdbx_seq_one_letter_code
_entity_poly.pdbx_strand_id
1 'polypeptide(L)'
;MAALLTEKIDGCEAHLTLTATGRVARETIQPNRGWSDDEWSAAQERLTQRGWLDDSGALTNEGQHGRSRIEQLTDDLALTPWQSLGENNFARLLSLMRTISTKIVEQKGVPSPNPIGSPTRVANPGLTTD
;
A
#
# COMPACT_ATOMS: atom_id res chain seq x y z
N MET A 1 6.88 10.78 5.36
CA MET A 1 6.98 9.52 6.14
C MET A 1 8.45 9.25 6.43
N ALA A 2 8.84 8.90 7.67
CA ALA A 2 10.25 8.79 8.08
C ALA A 2 11.04 7.69 7.33
N ALA A 3 10.39 6.55 7.04
CA ALA A 3 11.03 5.47 6.29
C ALA A 3 11.37 5.86 4.84
N LEU A 4 10.45 6.56 4.15
CA LEU A 4 10.72 7.10 2.81
C LEU A 4 11.90 8.08 2.81
N LEU A 5 11.95 8.97 3.79
CA LEU A 5 13.05 9.94 3.92
C LEU A 5 14.40 9.26 4.15
N THR A 6 14.41 8.14 4.89
CA THR A 6 15.63 7.36 5.15
C THR A 6 16.23 6.80 3.86
N GLU A 7 15.38 6.34 2.93
CA GLU A 7 15.78 5.87 1.59
C GLU A 7 15.82 6.99 0.53
N LYS A 8 15.63 8.25 0.94
CA LYS A 8 15.59 9.44 0.07
C LYS A 8 14.55 9.31 -1.05
N ILE A 9 13.39 8.74 -0.74
CA ILE A 9 12.26 8.58 -1.66
C ILE A 9 11.24 9.69 -1.41
N ASP A 10 10.87 10.39 -2.49
CA ASP A 10 9.83 11.41 -2.42
C ASP A 10 8.41 10.81 -2.54
N GLY A 11 7.40 11.68 -2.47
CA GLY A 11 6.00 11.27 -2.53
C GLY A 11 5.61 10.61 -3.86
N CYS A 12 6.09 11.10 -5.00
CA CYS A 12 5.75 10.55 -6.31
C CYS A 12 6.49 9.22 -6.54
N GLU A 13 7.78 9.17 -6.21
CA GLU A 13 8.64 7.98 -6.26
C GLU A 13 8.07 6.83 -5.40
N ALA A 14 7.50 7.13 -4.22
CA ALA A 14 6.85 6.14 -3.38
C ALA A 14 5.65 5.47 -4.07
N HIS A 15 4.83 6.24 -4.77
CA HIS A 15 3.69 5.72 -5.52
C HIS A 15 4.14 4.97 -6.77
N LEU A 16 5.15 5.49 -7.47
CA LEU A 16 5.69 4.85 -8.67
C LEU A 16 6.27 3.47 -8.34
N THR A 17 7.09 3.37 -7.29
CA THR A 17 7.63 2.07 -6.87
C THR A 17 6.54 1.09 -6.43
N LEU A 18 5.39 1.55 -5.93
CA LEU A 18 4.23 0.69 -5.66
C LEU A 18 3.57 0.21 -6.95
N THR A 19 3.42 1.08 -7.96
CA THR A 19 2.88 0.66 -9.26
C THR A 19 3.80 -0.32 -9.98
N ALA A 20 5.12 -0.15 -9.84
CA ALA A 20 6.12 -1.02 -10.42
C ALA A 20 6.13 -2.44 -9.81
N THR A 21 5.44 -2.67 -8.68
CA THR A 21 5.20 -4.04 -8.18
C THR A 21 4.04 -4.75 -8.90
N GLY A 22 3.31 -4.07 -9.78
CA GLY A 22 2.10 -4.58 -10.44
C GLY A 22 0.87 -4.73 -9.52
N ARG A 23 0.95 -4.32 -8.25
CA ARG A 23 -0.16 -4.46 -7.28
C ARG A 23 -1.24 -3.39 -7.46
N VAL A 24 -0.85 -2.23 -8.00
CA VAL A 24 -1.73 -1.09 -8.22
C VAL A 24 -1.41 -0.47 -9.57
N ALA A 25 -2.43 -0.14 -10.35
CA ALA A 25 -2.28 0.48 -11.65
C ALA A 25 -2.00 2.00 -11.53
N ARG A 26 -1.16 2.57 -12.41
CA ARG A 26 -0.87 4.02 -12.45
C ARG A 26 -2.14 4.84 -12.58
N GLU A 27 -3.05 4.40 -13.44
CA GLU A 27 -4.34 5.02 -13.75
C GLU A 27 -5.23 5.12 -12.51
N THR A 28 -4.98 4.27 -11.50
CA THR A 28 -5.66 4.33 -10.22
C THR A 28 -4.98 5.30 -9.26
N ILE A 29 -3.65 5.24 -9.12
CA ILE A 29 -2.99 5.95 -8.01
C ILE A 29 -2.58 7.37 -8.37
N GLN A 30 -2.13 7.61 -9.60
CA GLN A 30 -1.63 8.91 -10.05
C GLN A 30 -2.69 10.02 -9.90
N PRO A 31 -3.91 9.90 -10.49
CA PRO A 31 -4.92 10.95 -10.36
C PRO A 31 -5.45 11.09 -8.93
N ASN A 32 -5.61 9.98 -8.21
CA ASN A 32 -6.07 9.98 -6.82
C ASN A 32 -5.05 10.58 -5.82
N ARG A 33 -3.82 10.87 -6.28
CA ARG A 33 -2.76 11.51 -5.50
C ARG A 33 -2.35 12.87 -6.05
N GLY A 34 -2.98 13.31 -7.13
CA GLY A 34 -2.78 14.64 -7.71
C GLY A 34 -1.46 14.82 -8.45
N TRP A 35 -0.81 13.72 -8.86
CA TRP A 35 0.43 13.80 -9.65
C TRP A 35 0.11 14.07 -11.12
N SER A 36 0.81 15.03 -11.72
CA SER A 36 0.84 15.25 -13.16
C SER A 36 1.67 14.17 -13.88
N ASP A 37 1.57 14.12 -15.21
CA ASP A 37 2.40 13.22 -16.02
C ASP A 37 3.88 13.63 -16.03
N ASP A 38 4.16 14.94 -15.95
CA ASP A 38 5.52 15.46 -15.88
C ASP A 38 6.19 15.08 -14.55
N GLU A 39 5.48 15.22 -13.43
CA GLU A 39 5.99 14.79 -12.11
C GLU A 39 6.25 13.29 -12.06
N TRP A 40 5.36 12.49 -12.65
CA TRP A 40 5.51 11.04 -12.74
C TRP A 40 6.71 10.64 -13.59
N SER A 41 6.89 11.27 -14.75
CA SER A 41 7.99 10.99 -15.67
C SER A 41 9.33 11.42 -15.04
N ALA A 42 9.38 12.59 -14.41
CA ALA A 42 10.57 13.04 -13.68
C ALA A 42 10.91 12.10 -12.51
N ALA A 43 9.91 11.57 -11.79
CA ALA A 43 10.14 10.57 -10.74
C ALA A 43 10.68 9.25 -11.31
N GLN A 44 10.18 8.81 -12.47
CA GLN A 44 10.68 7.63 -13.15
C GLN A 44 12.15 7.79 -13.51
N GLU A 45 12.53 8.92 -14.13
CA GLU A 45 13.92 9.22 -14.49
C GLU A 45 14.85 9.20 -13.28
N ARG A 46 14.46 9.83 -12.17
CA ARG A 46 15.25 9.82 -10.93
C ARG A 46 15.45 8.42 -10.37
N LEU A 47 14.42 7.57 -10.41
CA LEU A 47 14.51 6.19 -9.93
C LEU A 47 15.33 5.29 -10.87
N THR A 48 15.24 5.47 -12.19
CA THR A 48 16.09 4.78 -13.16
C THR A 48 17.55 5.19 -12.99
N GLN A 49 17.85 6.49 -12.83
CA GLN A 49 19.21 6.97 -12.55
C GLN A 49 19.78 6.42 -11.23
N ARG A 50 18.92 6.16 -10.24
CA ARG A 50 19.29 5.52 -8.97
C ARG A 50 19.43 4.00 -9.09
N GLY A 51 19.06 3.41 -10.23
CA GLY A 51 19.05 1.98 -10.45
C GLY A 51 17.94 1.24 -9.70
N TRP A 52 16.90 1.94 -9.22
CA TRP A 52 15.73 1.30 -8.61
C TRP A 52 14.75 0.77 -9.65
N LEU A 53 14.72 1.40 -10.83
CA LEU A 53 13.97 0.93 -11.99
C LEU A 53 14.91 0.61 -13.14
N ASP A 54 14.51 -0.35 -13.97
CA ASP A 54 15.12 -0.56 -15.29
C ASP A 54 14.47 0.31 -16.38
N ASP A 55 14.96 0.18 -17.61
CA ASP A 55 14.47 0.94 -18.77
C ASP A 55 13.01 0.63 -19.13
N SER A 56 12.47 -0.51 -18.66
CA SER A 56 11.06 -0.86 -18.84
C SER A 56 10.16 -0.26 -17.75
N GLY A 57 10.74 0.37 -16.72
CA GLY A 57 10.03 0.88 -15.55
C GLY A 57 9.71 -0.19 -14.51
N ALA A 58 10.30 -1.38 -14.61
CA ALA A 58 10.16 -2.44 -13.62
C ALA A 58 11.19 -2.26 -12.49
N LEU A 59 10.87 -2.74 -11.29
CA LEU A 59 11.81 -2.71 -10.17
C LEU A 59 12.99 -3.64 -10.43
N THR A 60 14.20 -3.08 -10.33
CA THR A 60 15.43 -3.87 -10.26
C THR A 60 15.51 -4.60 -8.91
N ASN A 61 16.50 -5.48 -8.75
CA ASN A 61 16.78 -6.09 -7.45
C ASN A 61 17.06 -5.04 -6.35
N GLU A 62 17.81 -3.98 -6.67
CA GLU A 62 18.06 -2.90 -5.70
C GLU A 62 16.77 -2.15 -5.36
N GLY A 63 15.92 -1.87 -6.35
CA GLY A 63 14.61 -1.25 -6.11
C GLY A 63 13.72 -2.11 -5.21
N GLN A 64 13.70 -3.44 -5.42
CA GLN A 64 12.97 -4.37 -4.56
C GLN A 64 13.51 -4.36 -3.13
N HIS A 65 14.83 -4.45 -2.95
CA HIS A 65 15.45 -4.38 -1.64
C HIS A 65 15.19 -3.05 -0.93
N GLY A 66 15.30 -1.92 -1.63
CA GLY A 66 14.97 -0.60 -1.10
C GLY A 66 13.53 -0.49 -0.63
N ARG A 67 12.58 -1.00 -1.41
CA ARG A 67 11.17 -1.09 -0.99
C ARG A 67 11.00 -1.95 0.27
N SER A 68 11.62 -3.12 0.34
CA SER A 68 11.53 -3.97 1.52
C SER A 68 12.07 -3.28 2.77
N ARG A 69 13.16 -2.50 2.66
CA ARG A 69 13.67 -1.69 3.79
C ARG A 69 12.67 -0.62 4.23
N ILE A 70 12.02 0.06 3.28
CA ILE A 70 10.96 1.04 3.59
C ILE A 70 9.79 0.37 4.31
N GLU A 71 9.31 -0.76 3.78
CA GLU A 71 8.19 -1.51 4.35
C GLU A 71 8.52 -2.00 5.76
N GLN A 72 9.68 -2.64 5.96
CA GLN A 72 10.13 -3.11 7.27
C GLN A 72 10.23 -1.98 8.30
N LEU A 73 10.88 -0.86 7.94
CA LEU A 73 11.01 0.27 8.85
C LEU A 73 9.65 0.92 9.16
N THR A 74 8.73 0.91 8.19
CA THR A 74 7.37 1.40 8.42
C THR A 74 6.63 0.50 9.40
N ASP A 75 6.75 -0.82 9.26
CA ASP A 75 6.15 -1.80 10.17
C ASP A 75 6.72 -1.67 11.59
N ASP A 76 8.05 -1.57 11.72
CA ASP A 76 8.74 -1.40 13.00
C ASP A 76 8.27 -0.13 13.74
N LEU A 77 8.20 0.99 13.02
CA LEU A 77 7.72 2.27 13.57
C LEU A 77 6.24 2.23 13.95
N ALA A 78 5.44 1.43 13.25
CA ALA A 78 4.01 1.28 13.50
C ALA A 78 3.68 0.24 14.58
N LEU A 79 4.63 -0.59 15.02
CA LEU A 79 4.36 -1.76 15.86
C LEU A 79 4.01 -1.41 17.32
N THR A 80 4.59 -0.35 17.87
CA THR A 80 4.49 -0.04 19.32
C THR A 80 3.05 0.09 19.85
N PRO A 81 2.11 0.79 19.16
CA PRO A 81 0.71 0.84 19.58
C PRO A 81 0.02 -0.54 19.59
N TRP A 82 0.36 -1.41 18.65
CA TRP A 82 -0.24 -2.75 18.55
C TRP A 82 0.23 -3.66 19.69
N GLN A 83 1.53 -3.60 20.04
CA GLN A 83 2.08 -4.32 21.19
C GLN A 83 1.42 -3.87 22.51
N SER A 84 1.22 -2.56 22.66
CA SER A 84 0.59 -1.99 23.86
C SER A 84 -0.88 -2.38 23.99
N LEU A 85 -1.57 -2.62 22.87
CA LEU A 85 -2.97 -3.04 22.85
C LEU A 85 -3.14 -4.48 23.38
N GLY A 86 -2.22 -5.38 23.02
CA GLY A 86 -2.27 -6.80 23.37
C GLY A 86 -3.30 -7.59 22.57
N GLU A 87 -3.16 -8.91 22.53
CA GLU A 87 -3.90 -9.80 21.64
C GLU A 87 -5.42 -9.74 21.82
N ASN A 88 -5.90 -9.73 23.08
CA ASN A 88 -7.33 -9.72 23.37
C ASN A 88 -8.03 -8.44 22.88
N ASN A 89 -7.40 -7.28 23.11
CA ASN A 89 -7.96 -6.01 22.67
C ASN A 89 -7.80 -5.83 21.16
N PHE A 90 -6.72 -6.36 20.57
CA PHE A 90 -6.56 -6.41 19.12
C PHE A 90 -7.67 -7.25 18.46
N ALA A 91 -7.97 -8.44 18.98
CA ALA A 91 -9.06 -9.28 18.49
C ALA A 91 -10.42 -8.56 18.57
N ARG A 92 -10.67 -7.85 19.68
CA ARG A 92 -11.87 -7.02 19.85
C ARG A 92 -11.91 -5.87 18.83
N LEU A 93 -10.82 -5.13 18.66
CA LEU A 93 -10.72 -4.04 17.69
C LEU A 93 -10.98 -4.55 16.27
N LEU A 94 -10.37 -5.67 15.89
CA LEU A 94 -10.55 -6.28 14.59
C LEU A 94 -12.01 -6.70 14.36
N SER A 95 -12.66 -7.29 15.37
CA SER A 95 -14.08 -7.65 15.32
C SER A 95 -14.97 -6.41 15.06
N LEU A 96 -14.74 -5.32 15.79
CA LEU A 96 -15.48 -4.07 15.63
C LEU A 96 -15.26 -3.43 14.25
N MET A 97 -14.01 -3.35 13.81
CA MET A 97 -13.67 -2.78 12.50
C MET A 97 -14.25 -3.60 11.35
N ARG A 98 -14.27 -4.94 11.49
CA ARG A 98 -14.85 -5.84 10.48
C ARG A 98 -16.33 -5.57 10.25
N THR A 99 -17.10 -5.33 11.32
CA THR A 99 -18.53 -4.98 11.18
C THR A 99 -18.73 -3.71 10.35
N ILE A 100 -17.89 -2.69 10.55
CA ILE A 100 -17.98 -1.43 9.81
C ILE A 100 -17.54 -1.63 8.36
N SER A 101 -16.38 -2.26 8.13
CA SER A 101 -15.85 -2.47 6.78
C SER A 101 -16.78 -3.32 5.91
N THR A 102 -17.41 -4.36 6.49
CA THR A 102 -18.38 -5.20 5.75
C THR A 102 -19.56 -4.37 5.28
N LYS A 103 -20.14 -3.52 6.14
CA LYS A 103 -21.27 -2.65 5.76
C LYS A 103 -20.89 -1.67 4.64
N ILE A 104 -19.70 -1.06 4.72
CA ILE A 104 -19.21 -0.14 3.69
C ILE A 104 -19.08 -0.86 2.34
N VAL A 105 -18.50 -2.07 2.33
CA VAL A 105 -18.34 -2.87 1.11
C VAL A 105 -19.69 -3.32 0.55
N GLU A 106 -20.62 -3.80 1.39
CA GLU A 106 -21.96 -4.20 0.98
C GLU A 106 -22.75 -3.06 0.33
N GLN A 107 -22.57 -1.83 0.84
CA GLN A 107 -23.21 -0.63 0.33
C GLN A 107 -22.45 0.01 -0.85
N LYS A 108 -21.38 -0.63 -1.35
CA LYS A 108 -20.52 -0.10 -2.43
C LYS A 108 -19.92 1.27 -2.09
N GLY A 109 -19.63 1.51 -0.80
CA GLY A 109 -19.03 2.77 -0.33
C GLY A 109 -17.57 2.95 -0.74
N VAL A 110 -16.93 1.91 -1.25
CA VAL A 110 -15.59 1.97 -1.86
C VAL A 110 -15.61 1.31 -3.25
N PRO A 111 -14.97 1.90 -4.26
CA PRO A 111 -14.84 1.28 -5.58
C PRO A 111 -14.10 -0.07 -5.52
N SER A 112 -14.39 -0.98 -6.43
CA SER A 112 -13.66 -2.24 -6.60
C SER A 112 -13.17 -2.38 -8.04
N PRO A 113 -11.88 -2.60 -8.29
CA PRO A 113 -10.78 -2.68 -7.31
C PRO A 113 -10.44 -1.32 -6.69
N ASN A 114 -9.72 -1.30 -5.58
CA ASN A 114 -9.16 -0.09 -4.99
C ASN A 114 -7.73 -0.33 -4.47
N PRO A 115 -6.92 0.74 -4.34
CA PRO A 115 -5.53 0.63 -3.92
C PRO A 115 -5.37 0.50 -2.39
N ILE A 116 -6.46 0.52 -1.63
CA ILE A 116 -6.44 0.41 -0.16
C ILE A 116 -6.61 -1.03 0.34
N GLY A 117 -6.69 -2.01 -0.58
CA GLY A 117 -6.76 -3.43 -0.25
C GLY A 117 -8.03 -3.82 0.50
N SER A 118 -9.14 -3.08 0.32
CA SER A 118 -10.40 -3.48 0.96
C SER A 118 -10.79 -4.87 0.48
N PRO A 119 -11.42 -5.71 1.33
CA PRO A 119 -11.92 -7.00 0.91
C PRO A 119 -12.77 -6.85 -0.36
N THR A 120 -12.41 -7.57 -1.42
CA THR A 120 -13.36 -7.76 -2.53
C THR A 120 -14.55 -8.54 -1.96
N ARG A 121 -15.74 -8.34 -2.53
CA ARG A 121 -16.94 -9.05 -2.12
C ARG A 121 -16.79 -10.54 -2.47
N VAL A 122 -15.99 -11.29 -1.70
CA VAL A 122 -15.91 -12.75 -1.81
C VAL A 122 -17.09 -13.29 -1.00
N ALA A 123 -17.91 -14.08 -1.67
CA ALA A 123 -19.10 -14.71 -1.13
C ALA A 123 -18.79 -15.38 0.22
N ASN A 124 -19.67 -15.12 1.19
CA ASN A 124 -19.71 -15.71 2.51
C ASN A 124 -19.43 -17.24 2.45
N PRO A 125 -18.26 -17.75 2.88
CA PRO A 125 -18.07 -19.17 3.08
C PRO A 125 -18.47 -19.47 4.53
N GLY A 126 -19.73 -19.85 4.70
CA GLY A 126 -20.19 -20.70 5.81
C GLY A 126 -20.00 -20.17 7.24
N LEU A 127 -21.08 -19.61 7.79
CA LEU A 127 -21.53 -20.08 9.09
C LEU A 127 -21.87 -21.57 8.94
N THR A 128 -20.94 -22.45 9.31
CA THR A 128 -21.30 -23.78 9.81
C THR A 128 -21.06 -23.75 11.30
N THR A 129 -22.17 -23.68 12.02
CA THR A 129 -22.31 -24.06 13.42
C THR A 129 -21.90 -25.52 13.59
N ASP A 130 -21.03 -25.79 14.55
CA ASP A 130 -21.31 -26.85 15.53
C ASP A 130 -22.07 -26.20 16.69
#